data_AF-A0A8T5RKS1-F1
#
_entry.id   AF-A0A8T5RKS1-F1
#
_cell.length_a   1.000
_cell.length_b   1.000
_cell.length_c   1.000
_cell.angle_alpha   90.00
_cell.angle_beta   90.00
_cell.angle_gamma   90.00
#
_symmetry.space_group_name_H-M   'P 1'
#
loop_
_entity.id
_entity.type
_entity.pdbx_description
1 polymer ?
#
loop_
_entity_poly.entity_id
_entity_poly.type
_entity_poly.pdbx_seq_one_letter_code
_entity_poly.pdbx_strand_id
1 'polypeptide(L)'
;MSYEYEREDEEEKEKKSISPPPMPPPSITPTTPSPSMPPPSMPPPSVPPPPIRPSPEQPLTPPPLETPPPPPIINTIPPVVETPNQPSFNSTPPLTSTSIPSISTGPSQEEYKSVLTQLEERESKIIQLQSSLNEINTQSSTLNAHLLEKDNQINHLKSQIQSLQTSAEAYQKQVNQLTDENAQLQAHIPGLQQQVQDLQQNNSVLQQQIGPLQAQITKLQEEVAYRDRRINELKEPKAVMPSSLAQGITAQSTPGYEPSSTYSSPTTPTPSPAIPTGTGRRLCPNCGASGFAVKEVEDKSRIISYIPKPIYAKKLVCTKCGFEF
;
A
#
# COMPACT_ATOMS: atom_id res chain seq x y z
N MET A 1 4.71 -55.75 -31.83
CA MET A 1 4.11 -54.47 -32.22
C MET A 1 2.70 -54.80 -32.73
N SER A 2 1.70 -54.92 -31.85
CA SER A 2 0.90 -53.87 -31.17
C SER A 2 -0.24 -53.37 -32.06
N TYR A 3 -1.50 -53.27 -31.65
CA TYR A 3 -2.37 -53.84 -30.61
C TYR A 3 -3.80 -53.64 -31.15
N GLU A 4 -4.73 -54.52 -30.79
CA GLU A 4 -6.12 -54.54 -31.27
C GLU A 4 -7.00 -53.39 -30.74
N TYR A 5 -8.07 -53.17 -31.50
CA TYR A 5 -9.16 -52.21 -31.30
C TYR A 5 -10.01 -52.57 -30.09
N GLU A 6 -10.23 -51.63 -29.16
CA GLU A 6 -11.43 -51.59 -28.32
C GLU A 6 -12.05 -50.19 -28.44
N ARG A 7 -13.32 -50.19 -28.83
CA ARG A 7 -14.20 -49.03 -28.96
C ARG A 7 -15.48 -49.45 -28.26
N GLU A 8 -15.75 -48.89 -27.08
CA GLU A 8 -17.08 -48.73 -26.51
C GLU A 8 -17.00 -47.86 -25.24
N ASP A 9 -18.04 -47.04 -25.09
CA ASP A 9 -18.49 -46.33 -23.88
C ASP A 9 -17.68 -45.12 -23.38
N GLU A 10 -18.16 -43.91 -23.72
CA GLU A 10 -18.39 -42.81 -22.75
C GLU A 10 -19.06 -41.61 -23.45
N GLU A 11 -20.39 -41.70 -23.61
CA GLU A 11 -21.26 -40.59 -24.02
C GLU A 11 -22.26 -40.32 -22.88
N GLU A 12 -21.83 -39.67 -21.79
CA GLU A 12 -22.74 -38.93 -20.89
C GLU A 12 -21.99 -38.12 -19.81
N LYS A 13 -22.52 -36.91 -19.50
CA LYS A 13 -22.03 -35.84 -18.59
C LYS A 13 -21.00 -34.91 -19.26
N GLU A 14 -21.14 -33.59 -19.26
CA GLU A 14 -21.68 -32.72 -18.23
C GLU A 14 -21.96 -31.33 -18.87
N LYS A 15 -23.24 -30.96 -19.06
CA LYS A 15 -23.61 -29.57 -19.36
C LYS A 15 -23.40 -28.72 -18.09
N LYS A 16 -22.20 -28.19 -17.90
CA LYS A 16 -21.88 -27.33 -16.76
C LYS A 16 -22.35 -25.89 -17.03
N SER A 17 -23.51 -25.56 -16.46
CA SER A 17 -24.05 -24.20 -16.40
C SER A 17 -23.10 -23.30 -15.58
N ILE A 18 -22.61 -22.23 -16.19
CA ILE A 18 -21.79 -21.21 -15.53
C ILE A 18 -22.73 -20.30 -14.74
N SER A 19 -22.86 -20.54 -13.43
CA SER A 19 -23.45 -19.60 -12.50
C SER A 19 -22.43 -18.50 -12.15
N PRO A 20 -22.82 -17.22 -12.11
CA PRO A 20 -21.96 -16.17 -11.57
C PRO A 20 -21.70 -16.40 -10.06
N PRO A 21 -20.56 -15.92 -9.52
CA PRO A 21 -20.20 -16.12 -8.11
C PRO A 21 -21.17 -15.39 -7.17
N PRO A 22 -21.39 -15.89 -5.94
CA PRO A 22 -22.29 -15.27 -4.98
C PRO A 22 -21.71 -13.94 -4.47
N MET A 23 -22.52 -12.88 -4.54
CA MET A 23 -22.19 -11.59 -3.93
C MET A 23 -22.14 -11.72 -2.39
N PRO A 24 -21.21 -11.03 -1.70
CA PRO A 24 -21.22 -10.96 -0.25
C PRO A 24 -22.46 -10.17 0.25
N PRO A 25 -23.01 -10.53 1.43
CA PRO A 25 -24.17 -9.83 1.99
C PRO A 25 -23.83 -8.37 2.36
N PRO A 26 -24.81 -7.44 2.34
CA PRO A 26 -24.56 -6.05 2.69
C PRO A 26 -24.15 -5.92 4.16
N SER A 27 -23.00 -5.28 4.41
CA SER A 27 -22.61 -4.84 5.76
C SER A 27 -23.62 -3.82 6.27
N ILE A 28 -24.42 -4.23 7.25
CA ILE A 28 -25.17 -3.35 8.14
C ILE A 28 -24.15 -2.56 8.96
N THR A 29 -23.91 -1.32 8.57
CA THR A 29 -23.13 -0.36 9.35
C THR A 29 -24.02 0.26 10.43
N PRO A 30 -23.58 0.37 11.70
CA PRO A 30 -24.31 1.10 12.71
C PRO A 30 -24.26 2.60 12.41
N THR A 31 -25.43 3.24 12.52
CA THR A 31 -25.64 4.68 12.37
C THR A 31 -24.72 5.45 13.32
N THR A 32 -23.77 6.19 12.76
CA THR A 32 -22.96 7.17 13.49
C THR A 32 -23.73 8.50 13.62
N PRO A 33 -23.74 9.15 14.80
CA PRO A 33 -24.39 10.44 14.96
C PRO A 33 -23.61 11.59 14.28
N SER A 34 -24.34 12.64 13.90
CA SER A 34 -23.87 13.81 13.13
C SER A 34 -22.58 14.46 13.67
N PRO A 35 -21.74 15.06 12.79
CA PRO A 35 -20.54 15.76 13.21
C PRO A 35 -20.92 17.08 13.90
N SER A 36 -20.50 17.23 15.16
CA SER A 36 -20.52 18.52 15.86
C SER A 36 -19.56 19.50 15.19
N MET A 37 -19.98 20.77 15.10
CA MET A 37 -19.20 21.87 14.55
C MET A 37 -17.81 21.99 15.22
N PRO A 38 -16.75 22.34 14.47
CA PRO A 38 -15.43 22.55 15.07
C PRO A 38 -15.41 23.85 15.88
N PRO A 39 -14.72 23.89 17.04
CA PRO A 39 -14.53 25.12 17.80
C PRO A 39 -13.60 26.10 17.06
N PRO A 40 -13.67 27.42 17.37
CA PRO A 40 -12.88 28.42 16.67
C PRO A 40 -11.37 28.23 16.95
N SER A 41 -10.58 28.43 15.89
CA SER A 41 -9.13 28.23 15.87
C SER A 41 -8.40 29.15 16.86
N MET A 42 -7.76 28.55 17.88
CA MET A 42 -6.73 29.23 18.65
C MET A 42 -5.44 29.31 17.81
N PRO A 43 -4.68 30.42 17.86
CA PRO A 43 -3.41 30.54 17.15
C PRO A 43 -2.36 29.58 17.74
N PRO A 44 -1.42 29.07 16.92
CA PRO A 44 -0.43 28.10 17.38
C PRO A 44 0.55 28.72 18.39
N PRO A 45 1.07 27.93 19.35
CA PRO A 45 2.10 28.41 20.26
C PRO A 45 3.40 28.66 19.48
N SER A 46 4.08 29.77 19.83
CA SER A 46 5.37 30.13 19.24
C SER A 46 6.44 29.08 19.60
N VAL A 47 6.97 28.40 18.60
CA VAL A 47 8.08 27.44 18.75
C VAL A 47 9.37 28.25 18.95
N PRO A 48 10.12 28.04 20.06
CA PRO A 48 11.42 28.69 20.23
C PRO A 48 12.44 28.08 19.24
N PRO A 49 13.44 28.85 18.78
CA PRO A 49 14.41 28.39 17.79
C PRO A 49 15.28 27.24 18.34
N PRO A 50 15.78 26.34 17.47
CA PRO A 50 16.59 25.22 17.89
C PRO A 50 17.96 25.70 18.42
N PRO A 51 18.56 25.01 19.40
CA PRO A 51 19.89 25.36 19.89
C PRO A 51 20.94 25.11 18.80
N ILE A 52 21.86 26.07 18.69
CA ILE A 52 22.99 26.07 17.77
C ILE A 52 23.91 24.90 18.11
N ARG A 53 24.17 24.05 17.11
CA ARG A 53 25.07 22.89 17.19
C ARG A 53 26.53 23.34 17.06
N PRO A 54 27.44 23.04 18.02
CA PRO A 54 28.87 23.09 17.77
C PRO A 54 29.32 21.86 16.95
N SER A 55 30.20 22.10 15.97
CA SER A 55 30.89 21.09 15.15
C SER A 55 32.19 20.60 15.85
N PRO A 56 32.89 19.58 15.34
CA PRO A 56 33.24 18.37 16.09
C PRO A 56 34.64 18.36 16.72
N GLU A 57 34.76 17.85 17.95
CA GLU A 57 36.04 17.52 18.58
C GLU A 57 36.18 16.01 18.81
N GLN A 58 37.20 15.46 18.15
CA GLN A 58 38.10 14.32 18.39
C GLN A 58 37.68 13.06 19.19
N PRO A 59 38.24 11.88 18.84
CA PRO A 59 37.89 10.60 19.44
C PRO A 59 38.62 10.40 20.78
N LEU A 60 37.85 10.33 21.86
CA LEU A 60 38.35 9.89 23.16
C LEU A 60 38.44 8.36 23.18
N THR A 61 39.66 7.86 23.37
CA THR A 61 39.95 6.46 23.69
C THR A 61 39.20 6.02 24.96
N PRO A 62 38.61 4.81 24.99
CA PRO A 62 37.93 4.32 26.19
C PRO A 62 38.95 4.02 27.32
N PRO A 63 38.61 4.28 28.60
CA PRO A 63 39.43 3.90 29.74
C PRO A 63 39.42 2.37 29.92
N PRO A 64 40.43 1.78 30.59
CA PRO A 64 40.51 0.33 30.76
C PRO A 64 39.40 -0.16 31.69
N LEU A 65 38.88 -1.33 31.34
CA LEU A 65 37.82 -2.05 32.04
C LEU A 65 38.32 -2.45 33.44
N GLU A 66 37.94 -1.71 34.48
CA GLU A 66 38.04 -2.21 35.86
C GLU A 66 36.96 -3.28 36.07
N THR A 67 37.40 -4.53 36.21
CA THR A 67 36.54 -5.65 36.61
C THR A 67 35.92 -5.40 37.99
N PRO A 68 34.61 -5.63 38.16
CA PRO A 68 33.97 -5.51 39.47
C PRO A 68 34.52 -6.57 40.44
N PRO A 69 34.62 -6.26 41.75
CA PRO A 69 35.05 -7.23 42.74
C PRO A 69 34.05 -8.40 42.85
N PRO A 70 34.52 -9.63 43.14
CA PRO A 70 33.64 -10.79 43.23
C PRO A 70 32.66 -10.67 44.41
N PRO A 71 31.46 -11.28 44.30
CA PRO A 71 30.47 -11.28 45.37
C PRO A 71 30.97 -12.07 46.60
N PRO A 72 30.49 -11.75 47.82
CA PRO A 72 30.84 -12.51 49.01
C PRO A 72 30.32 -13.95 48.91
N ILE A 73 31.18 -14.90 49.25
CA ILE A 73 30.88 -16.33 49.32
C ILE A 73 29.85 -16.54 50.44
N ILE A 74 28.60 -16.82 50.07
CA ILE A 74 27.58 -17.32 50.99
C ILE A 74 27.91 -18.78 51.26
N ASN A 75 28.43 -19.06 52.45
CA ASN A 75 28.57 -20.42 52.95
C ASN A 75 27.17 -21.05 53.05
N THR A 76 26.98 -22.08 52.23
CA THR A 76 25.88 -23.04 52.28
C THR A 76 25.66 -23.58 53.69
N ILE A 77 24.43 -23.43 54.16
CA ILE A 77 23.85 -24.14 55.30
C ILE A 77 23.90 -25.66 55.00
N PRO A 78 24.45 -26.51 55.88
CA PRO A 78 24.37 -27.96 55.72
C PRO A 78 22.97 -28.51 56.08
N PRO A 79 22.59 -29.70 55.57
CA PRO A 79 21.22 -30.19 55.63
C PRO A 79 20.85 -30.70 57.02
N VAL A 80 19.54 -30.66 57.29
CA VAL A 80 18.83 -31.29 58.40
C VAL A 80 19.28 -32.74 58.57
N VAL A 81 19.84 -33.07 59.73
CA VAL A 81 20.16 -34.45 60.14
C VAL A 81 19.08 -34.95 61.10
N GLU A 82 18.64 -36.16 60.79
CA GLU A 82 17.67 -37.00 61.47
C GLU A 82 17.87 -37.17 62.97
N THR A 83 16.72 -37.34 63.64
CA THR A 83 16.52 -38.03 64.93
C THR A 83 17.40 -39.26 65.14
N PRO A 84 17.95 -39.44 66.36
CA PRO A 84 18.28 -40.77 66.86
C PRO A 84 17.48 -41.18 68.10
N ASN A 85 17.08 -42.44 68.04
CA ASN A 85 16.49 -43.30 69.06
C ASN A 85 17.11 -43.20 70.48
N GLN A 86 16.26 -43.48 71.46
CA GLN A 86 16.64 -43.86 72.83
C GLN A 86 17.59 -45.06 72.88
N PRO A 87 18.34 -45.19 73.99
CA PRO A 87 18.23 -46.42 74.78
C PRO A 87 18.04 -46.19 76.28
N SER A 88 17.33 -47.16 76.86
CA SER A 88 17.09 -47.38 78.29
C SER A 88 18.35 -47.89 78.99
N PHE A 89 18.71 -47.32 80.14
CA PHE A 89 19.52 -48.01 81.15
C PHE A 89 19.10 -47.65 82.58
N ASN A 90 18.65 -48.69 83.27
CA ASN A 90 18.49 -48.82 84.70
C ASN A 90 19.88 -48.71 85.38
N SER A 91 19.97 -48.03 86.53
CA SER A 91 20.68 -48.46 87.76
C SER A 91 20.88 -47.30 88.74
N THR A 92 20.27 -47.43 89.91
CA THR A 92 20.58 -46.73 91.17
C THR A 92 22.04 -46.98 91.58
N PRO A 93 22.74 -46.03 92.23
CA PRO A 93 23.12 -46.23 93.64
C PRO A 93 23.22 -44.89 94.43
N PRO A 94 23.80 -44.84 95.65
CA PRO A 94 23.06 -44.73 96.91
C PRO A 94 23.16 -43.34 97.58
N LEU A 95 22.34 -43.14 98.60
CA LEU A 95 22.41 -42.02 99.55
C LEU A 95 23.77 -42.03 100.28
N THR A 96 24.53 -40.95 100.12
CA THR A 96 25.58 -40.58 101.07
C THR A 96 25.37 -39.15 101.53
N SER A 97 25.03 -39.06 102.81
CA SER A 97 24.99 -37.88 103.65
C SER A 97 26.38 -37.25 103.73
N THR A 98 26.53 -35.99 103.31
CA THR A 98 27.65 -35.15 103.72
C THR A 98 27.18 -33.70 103.84
N SER A 99 27.52 -33.15 105.00
CA SER A 99 27.21 -31.85 105.60
C SER A 99 27.13 -30.63 104.69
N ILE A 100 26.05 -29.88 104.89
CA ILE A 100 25.80 -28.50 104.46
C ILE A 100 26.69 -27.54 105.29
N PRO A 101 27.51 -26.68 104.67
CA PRO A 101 27.85 -25.39 105.25
C PRO A 101 26.85 -24.34 104.75
N SER A 102 26.02 -23.86 105.67
CA SER A 102 25.18 -22.69 105.48
C SER A 102 26.07 -21.45 105.31
N ILE A 103 26.08 -20.87 104.12
CA ILE A 103 26.37 -19.44 103.95
C ILE A 103 25.23 -18.86 103.12
N SER A 104 24.22 -18.43 103.86
CA SER A 104 23.19 -17.52 103.39
C SER A 104 23.84 -16.16 103.19
N THR A 105 24.08 -15.81 101.94
CA THR A 105 23.97 -14.42 101.50
C THR A 105 23.41 -14.53 100.09
N GLY A 106 22.08 -14.64 100.02
CA GLY A 106 21.38 -14.46 98.76
C GLY A 106 21.73 -13.08 98.17
N PRO A 107 21.61 -12.91 96.85
CA PRO A 107 21.89 -11.62 96.21
C PRO A 107 21.17 -10.51 96.97
N SER A 108 21.89 -9.40 97.19
CA SER A 108 21.33 -8.24 97.87
C SER A 108 20.05 -7.79 97.15
N GLN A 109 19.09 -7.24 97.88
CA GLN A 109 17.80 -6.84 97.33
C GLN A 109 17.95 -5.85 96.16
N GLU A 110 19.03 -5.05 96.16
CA GLU A 110 19.42 -4.16 95.07
C GLU A 110 19.86 -4.91 93.80
N GLU A 111 20.65 -5.98 93.91
CA GLU A 111 21.10 -6.78 92.75
C GLU A 111 19.92 -7.45 92.05
N TYR A 112 18.95 -7.97 92.80
CA TYR A 112 17.73 -8.58 92.24
C TYR A 112 16.91 -7.55 91.45
N LYS A 113 16.72 -6.34 92.01
CA LYS A 113 16.03 -5.25 91.32
C LYS A 113 16.76 -4.82 90.04
N SER A 114 18.09 -4.70 90.09
CA SER A 114 18.91 -4.36 88.93
C SER A 114 18.79 -5.39 87.80
N VAL A 115 18.80 -6.69 88.13
CA VAL A 115 18.62 -7.76 87.14
C VAL A 115 17.23 -7.70 86.51
N LEU A 116 16.19 -7.42 87.30
CA LEU A 116 14.82 -7.25 86.81
C LEU A 116 14.70 -6.10 85.80
N THR A 117 15.29 -4.95 86.10
CA THR A 117 15.32 -3.79 85.20
C THR A 117 16.09 -4.09 83.91
N GLN A 118 17.23 -4.80 84.00
CA GLN A 118 17.96 -5.22 82.79
C GLN A 118 17.14 -6.19 81.94
N LEU A 119 16.36 -7.08 82.56
CA LEU A 119 15.54 -8.04 81.83
C LEU A 119 14.43 -7.33 81.04
N GLU A 120 13.77 -6.34 81.66
CA GLU A 120 12.76 -5.49 81.02
C GLU A 120 13.35 -4.67 79.87
N GLU A 121 14.55 -4.10 80.04
CA GLU A 121 15.27 -3.40 78.96
C GLU A 121 15.61 -4.34 77.78
N ARG A 122 16.07 -5.56 78.08
CA ARG A 122 16.38 -6.56 77.05
C ARG A 122 15.13 -7.01 76.31
N GLU A 123 14.02 -7.18 77.02
CA GLU A 123 12.73 -7.53 76.43
C GLU A 123 12.21 -6.42 75.51
N SER A 124 12.32 -5.15 75.93
CA SER A 124 12.05 -3.99 75.08
C SER A 124 12.90 -3.99 73.81
N LYS A 125 14.20 -4.29 73.94
CA LYS A 125 15.13 -4.37 72.79
C LYS A 125 14.80 -5.52 71.85
N ILE A 126 14.36 -6.68 72.37
CA ILE A 126 13.92 -7.81 71.55
C ILE A 126 12.70 -7.42 70.72
N ILE A 127 11.71 -6.75 71.33
CA ILE A 127 10.51 -6.28 70.63
C ILE A 127 10.89 -5.30 69.51
N GLN A 128 11.81 -4.37 69.77
CA GLN A 128 12.28 -3.41 68.76
C GLN A 128 13.05 -4.08 67.61
N LEU A 129 13.88 -5.08 67.91
CA LEU A 129 14.59 -5.83 66.87
C LEU A 129 13.62 -6.68 66.05
N GLN A 130 12.60 -7.28 66.67
CA GLN A 130 11.57 -8.03 65.97
C GLN A 130 10.74 -7.14 65.04
N SER A 131 10.38 -5.93 65.47
CA SER A 131 9.66 -4.98 64.60
C SER A 131 10.53 -4.55 63.41
N SER A 132 11.80 -4.25 63.63
CA SER A 132 12.75 -3.90 62.57
C SER A 132 12.96 -5.06 61.58
N LEU A 133 13.06 -6.30 62.07
CA LEU A 133 13.20 -7.49 61.23
C LEU A 133 11.97 -7.68 60.35
N ASN A 134 10.77 -7.52 60.90
CA ASN A 134 9.53 -7.56 60.13
C ASN A 134 9.50 -6.48 59.06
N GLU A 135 9.89 -5.25 59.39
CA GLU A 135 9.95 -4.14 58.44
C GLU A 135 10.93 -4.43 57.28
N ILE A 136 12.15 -4.87 57.60
CA ILE A 136 13.15 -5.25 56.59
C ILE A 136 12.63 -6.41 55.72
N ASN A 137 11.95 -7.39 56.30
CA ASN A 137 11.38 -8.50 55.56
C ASN A 137 10.28 -8.03 54.59
N THR A 138 9.43 -7.10 55.01
CA THR A 138 8.43 -6.49 54.11
C THR A 138 9.08 -5.69 52.99
N GLN A 139 10.09 -4.87 53.28
CA GLN A 139 10.84 -4.13 52.28
C GLN A 139 11.53 -5.04 51.26
N SER A 140 12.14 -6.14 51.73
CA SER A 140 12.78 -7.15 50.87
C SER A 140 11.77 -7.81 49.92
N SER A 141 10.58 -8.15 50.43
CA SER A 141 9.48 -8.69 49.60
C SER A 141 9.03 -7.70 48.54
N THR A 142 8.82 -6.43 48.91
CA THR A 142 8.45 -5.36 47.98
C THR A 142 9.52 -5.14 46.90
N LEU A 143 10.80 -5.14 47.29
CA LEU A 143 11.90 -4.94 46.35
C LEU A 143 12.01 -6.10 45.35
N ASN A 144 11.83 -7.35 45.81
CA ASN A 144 11.77 -8.52 44.93
C ASN A 144 10.60 -8.44 43.94
N ALA A 145 9.43 -7.99 44.37
CA ALA A 145 8.30 -7.79 43.46
C ALA A 145 8.60 -6.73 42.39
N HIS A 146 9.26 -5.62 42.78
CA HIS A 146 9.70 -4.60 41.83
C HIS A 146 10.75 -5.11 40.84
N LEU A 147 11.71 -5.92 41.28
CA LEU A 147 12.71 -6.52 40.39
C LEU A 147 12.04 -7.43 39.36
N LEU A 148 11.11 -8.28 39.79
CA LEU A 148 10.36 -9.16 38.88
C LEU A 148 9.56 -8.36 37.83
N GLU A 149 8.90 -7.29 38.26
CA GLU A 149 8.17 -6.41 37.34
C GLU A 149 9.11 -5.74 36.33
N LYS A 150 10.29 -5.29 36.77
CA LYS A 150 11.29 -4.68 35.88
C LYS A 150 11.86 -5.70 34.91
N ASP A 151 12.11 -6.93 35.33
CA ASP A 151 12.56 -8.01 34.44
C ASP A 151 11.51 -8.33 33.37
N ASN A 152 10.22 -8.35 33.73
CA ASN A 152 9.14 -8.51 32.77
C ASN A 152 9.08 -7.36 31.76
N GLN A 153 9.23 -6.11 32.22
CA GLN A 153 9.29 -4.93 31.34
C GLN A 153 10.49 -5.01 30.37
N ILE A 154 11.67 -5.42 30.86
CA ILE A 154 12.87 -5.60 30.04
C ILE A 154 12.63 -6.66 28.96
N ASN A 155 12.05 -7.80 29.32
CA ASN A 155 11.75 -8.87 28.37
C ASN A 155 10.73 -8.45 27.31
N HIS A 156 9.71 -7.67 27.71
CA HIS A 156 8.74 -7.11 26.79
C HIS A 156 9.39 -6.15 25.79
N LEU A 157 10.18 -5.19 26.27
CA LEU A 157 10.90 -4.23 25.43
C LEU A 157 11.89 -4.92 24.49
N LYS A 158 12.59 -5.95 24.97
CA LYS A 158 13.50 -6.76 24.14
C LYS A 158 12.77 -7.42 22.97
N SER A 159 11.57 -7.96 23.23
CA SER A 159 10.73 -8.56 22.19
C SER A 159 10.24 -7.52 21.17
N GLN A 160 9.85 -6.33 21.63
CA GLN A 160 9.47 -5.23 20.75
C GLN A 160 10.63 -4.78 19.86
N ILE A 161 11.84 -4.65 20.42
CA ILE A 161 13.05 -4.28 19.67
C ILE A 161 13.33 -5.30 18.56
N GLN A 162 13.25 -6.61 18.85
CA GLN A 162 13.44 -7.66 17.84
C GLN A 162 12.39 -7.60 16.72
N SER A 163 11.13 -7.36 17.08
CA SER A 163 10.04 -7.19 16.10
C SER A 163 10.29 -5.99 15.19
N LEU A 164 10.68 -4.84 15.77
CA LEU A 164 10.99 -3.63 15.03
C LEU A 164 12.22 -3.80 14.12
N GLN A 165 13.26 -4.49 14.58
CA GLN A 165 14.44 -4.82 13.77
C GLN A 165 14.05 -5.67 12.55
N THR A 166 13.27 -6.72 12.77
CA THR A 166 12.77 -7.59 11.68
C THR A 166 11.95 -6.79 10.66
N SER A 167 11.08 -5.89 11.13
CA SER A 167 10.29 -5.02 10.25
C SER A 167 11.17 -4.04 9.47
N ALA A 168 12.19 -3.47 10.10
CA ALA A 168 13.11 -2.54 9.45
C ALA A 168 13.90 -3.23 8.34
N GLU A 169 14.38 -4.45 8.57
CA GLU A 169 15.06 -5.26 7.54
C GLU A 169 14.13 -5.59 6.36
N ALA A 170 12.87 -5.93 6.63
CA ALA A 170 11.88 -6.19 5.59
C ALA A 170 11.62 -4.95 4.73
N TYR A 171 11.42 -3.78 5.35
CA TYR A 171 11.25 -2.52 4.62
C TYR A 171 12.50 -2.13 3.84
N GLN A 172 13.70 -2.36 4.37
CA GLN A 172 14.93 -2.08 3.64
C GLN A 172 15.03 -2.92 2.37
N LYS A 173 14.67 -4.21 2.43
CA LYS A 173 14.62 -5.08 1.24
C LYS A 173 13.61 -4.58 0.21
N GLN A 174 12.42 -4.18 0.66
CA GLN A 174 11.38 -3.65 -0.23
C GLN A 174 11.82 -2.34 -0.90
N VAL A 175 12.48 -1.44 -0.17
CA VAL A 175 13.02 -0.19 -0.73
C VAL A 175 14.08 -0.49 -1.80
N ASN A 176 14.98 -1.44 -1.55
CA ASN A 176 15.99 -1.82 -2.53
C ASN A 176 15.34 -2.38 -3.80
N GLN A 177 14.37 -3.29 -3.66
CA GLN A 177 13.64 -3.86 -4.81
C GLN A 177 12.94 -2.77 -5.64
N LEU A 178 12.21 -1.86 -5.00
CA LEU A 178 11.52 -0.78 -5.69
C LEU A 178 12.50 0.20 -6.36
N THR A 179 13.67 0.40 -5.75
CA THR A 179 14.73 1.22 -6.34
C THR A 179 15.28 0.57 -7.62
N ASP A 180 15.52 -0.74 -7.60
CA ASP A 180 15.99 -1.48 -8.77
C ASP A 180 14.95 -1.50 -9.89
N GLU A 181 13.68 -1.76 -9.57
CA GLU A 181 12.57 -1.71 -10.54
C GLU A 181 12.44 -0.32 -11.19
N ASN A 182 12.55 0.75 -10.39
CA ASN A 182 12.48 2.11 -10.91
C ASN A 182 13.68 2.45 -11.81
N ALA A 183 14.89 2.01 -11.45
CA ALA A 183 16.07 2.16 -12.29
C ALA A 183 15.91 1.43 -13.63
N GLN A 184 15.37 0.21 -13.62
CA GLN A 184 15.08 -0.54 -14.84
C GLN A 184 14.05 0.16 -15.73
N LEU A 185 12.96 0.66 -15.15
CA LEU A 185 11.93 1.39 -15.89
C LEU A 185 12.51 2.69 -16.48
N GLN A 186 13.29 3.45 -15.72
CA GLN A 186 13.98 4.63 -16.22
C GLN A 186 14.92 4.31 -17.38
N ALA A 187 15.62 3.18 -17.35
CA ALA A 187 16.49 2.75 -18.45
C ALA A 187 15.72 2.37 -19.73
N HIS A 188 14.45 1.94 -19.62
CA HIS A 188 13.63 1.56 -20.78
C HIS A 188 13.02 2.77 -21.50
N ILE A 189 12.75 3.87 -20.79
CA ILE A 189 12.10 5.07 -21.34
C ILE A 189 12.82 5.61 -22.60
N PRO A 190 14.16 5.82 -22.61
CA PRO A 190 14.85 6.34 -23.79
C PRO A 190 14.73 5.42 -25.01
N GLY A 191 14.79 4.09 -24.80
CA GLY A 191 14.65 3.13 -25.89
C GLY A 191 13.27 3.17 -26.54
N LEU A 192 12.21 3.27 -25.72
CA LEU A 192 10.84 3.45 -26.22
C LEU A 192 10.64 4.80 -26.90
N GLN A 193 11.24 5.88 -26.38
CA GLN A 193 11.22 7.19 -27.01
C GLN A 193 11.87 7.17 -28.40
N GLN A 194 13.02 6.51 -28.54
CA GLN A 194 13.68 6.34 -29.82
C GLN A 194 12.81 5.54 -30.81
N GLN A 195 12.21 4.44 -30.36
CA GLN A 195 11.32 3.64 -31.21
C GLN A 195 10.12 4.44 -31.71
N VAL A 196 9.54 5.29 -30.87
CA VAL A 196 8.44 6.19 -31.27
C VAL A 196 8.93 7.20 -32.33
N GLN A 197 10.12 7.78 -32.13
CA GLN A 197 10.69 8.72 -33.09
C GLN A 197 10.96 8.07 -34.46
N ASP A 198 11.51 6.85 -34.47
CA ASP A 198 11.79 6.10 -35.69
C ASP A 198 10.50 5.74 -36.44
N LEU A 199 9.46 5.32 -35.71
CA LEU A 199 8.14 5.04 -36.28
C LEU A 199 7.49 6.29 -36.86
N GLN A 200 7.60 7.44 -36.19
CA GLN A 200 7.10 8.71 -36.70
C GLN A 200 7.82 9.12 -38.00
N GLN A 201 9.15 8.96 -38.04
CA GLN A 201 9.93 9.25 -39.24
C GLN A 201 9.52 8.34 -40.40
N ASN A 202 9.40 7.03 -40.17
CA ASN A 202 8.96 6.08 -41.17
C ASN A 202 7.54 6.40 -41.68
N ASN A 203 6.62 6.79 -40.80
CA ASN A 203 5.29 7.19 -41.19
C ASN A 203 5.30 8.45 -42.07
N SER A 204 6.13 9.44 -41.74
CA SER A 204 6.30 10.64 -42.56
C SER A 204 6.83 10.31 -43.96
N VAL A 205 7.84 9.43 -44.05
CA VAL A 205 8.39 8.98 -45.34
C VAL A 205 7.33 8.28 -46.18
N LEU A 206 6.56 7.37 -45.58
CA LEU A 206 5.46 6.68 -46.28
C LEU A 206 4.39 7.66 -46.75
N GLN A 207 3.98 8.61 -45.91
CA GLN A 207 3.02 9.66 -46.30
C GLN A 207 3.52 10.49 -47.49
N GLN A 208 4.81 10.83 -47.52
CA GLN A 208 5.40 11.56 -48.65
C GLN A 208 5.41 10.74 -49.95
N GLN A 209 5.49 9.41 -49.88
CA GLN A 209 5.46 8.53 -51.06
C GLN A 209 4.05 8.37 -51.66
N ILE A 210 2.98 8.54 -50.87
CA ILE A 210 1.60 8.37 -51.35
C ILE A 210 1.28 9.33 -52.50
N GLY A 211 1.67 10.60 -52.40
CA GLY A 211 1.36 11.62 -53.42
C GLY A 211 1.93 11.28 -54.81
N PRO A 212 3.25 11.04 -54.94
CA PRO A 212 3.88 10.64 -56.20
C PRO A 212 3.29 9.36 -56.78
N LEU A 213 3.02 8.34 -55.96
CA LEU A 213 2.41 7.10 -56.42
C LEU A 213 0.98 7.34 -56.92
N GLN A 214 0.19 8.15 -56.22
CA GLN A 214 -1.15 8.53 -56.66
C GLN A 214 -1.12 9.25 -58.02
N ALA A 215 -0.17 10.17 -58.20
CA ALA A 215 0.02 10.87 -59.48
C ALA A 215 0.44 9.92 -60.61
N GLN A 216 1.31 8.94 -60.32
CA GLN A 216 1.71 7.91 -61.28
C GLN A 216 0.52 7.03 -61.68
N ILE A 217 -0.34 6.66 -60.73
CA ILE A 217 -1.58 5.92 -61.00
C ILE A 217 -2.49 6.73 -61.94
N THR A 218 -2.73 8.01 -61.66
CA THR A 218 -3.55 8.88 -62.52
C THR A 218 -2.98 8.97 -63.94
N LYS A 219 -1.66 9.18 -64.08
CA LYS A 219 -1.01 9.23 -65.39
C LYS A 219 -1.18 7.93 -66.19
N LEU A 220 -1.00 6.79 -65.54
CA LEU A 220 -1.18 5.48 -66.19
C LEU A 220 -2.65 5.25 -66.58
N GLN A 221 -3.62 5.67 -65.76
CA GLN A 221 -5.04 5.61 -66.10
C GLN A 221 -5.37 6.44 -67.35
N GLU A 222 -4.81 7.65 -67.46
CA GLU A 222 -4.97 8.50 -68.65
C GLU A 222 -4.35 7.85 -69.90
N GLU A 223 -3.17 7.24 -69.78
CA GLU A 223 -2.52 6.55 -70.90
C GLU A 223 -3.33 5.34 -71.37
N VAL A 224 -3.87 4.54 -70.44
CA VAL A 224 -4.77 3.42 -70.77
C VAL A 224 -6.00 3.92 -71.51
N ALA A 225 -6.68 4.95 -70.99
CA ALA A 225 -7.85 5.53 -71.64
C ALA A 225 -7.55 6.07 -73.04
N TYR A 226 -6.38 6.67 -73.25
CA TYR A 226 -5.93 7.11 -74.57
C TYR A 226 -5.71 5.93 -75.53
N ARG A 227 -5.03 4.86 -75.07
CA ARG A 227 -4.80 3.67 -75.89
C ARG A 227 -6.10 2.98 -76.26
N ASP A 228 -7.07 2.91 -75.35
CA ASP A 228 -8.38 2.32 -75.61
C ASP A 228 -9.14 3.09 -76.70
N ARG A 229 -9.14 4.43 -76.67
CA ARG A 229 -9.72 5.26 -77.75
C ARG A 229 -9.06 4.94 -79.09
N ARG A 230 -7.74 4.88 -79.13
CA ARG A 230 -6.98 4.61 -80.35
C ARG A 230 -7.20 3.20 -80.90
N ILE A 231 -7.40 2.22 -80.02
CA ILE A 231 -7.81 0.86 -80.41
C ILE A 231 -9.20 0.90 -81.03
N ASN A 232 -10.15 1.64 -80.45
CA ASN A 232 -11.50 1.76 -81.00
C ASN A 232 -11.50 2.45 -82.36
N GLU A 233 -10.78 3.55 -82.52
CA GLU A 233 -10.60 4.25 -83.81
C GLU A 233 -10.00 3.34 -84.89
N LEU A 234 -9.02 2.49 -84.54
CA LEU A 234 -8.40 1.55 -85.48
C LEU A 234 -9.28 0.33 -85.80
N LYS A 235 -10.23 -0.02 -84.91
CA LYS A 235 -11.21 -1.09 -85.13
C LYS A 235 -12.39 -0.64 -86.00
N GLU A 236 -12.70 0.65 -86.02
CA GLU A 236 -13.72 1.17 -86.93
C GLU A 236 -13.24 1.08 -88.39
N PRO A 237 -14.06 0.52 -89.31
CA PRO A 237 -13.67 0.37 -90.70
C PRO A 237 -13.47 1.75 -91.34
N LYS A 238 -12.23 2.03 -91.76
CA LYS A 238 -11.87 3.26 -92.46
C LYS A 238 -12.65 3.32 -93.78
N ALA A 239 -13.71 4.13 -93.83
CA ALA A 239 -14.50 4.32 -95.05
C ALA A 239 -13.60 4.86 -96.16
N VAL A 240 -13.27 4.01 -97.14
CA VAL A 240 -12.62 4.46 -98.38
C VAL A 240 -13.71 5.08 -99.25
N MET A 241 -13.78 6.42 -99.23
CA MET A 241 -14.48 7.34 -100.16
C MET A 241 -16.01 7.15 -100.39
N PRO A 242 -16.86 8.15 -100.08
CA PRO A 242 -18.19 8.23 -100.66
C PRO A 242 -18.16 8.96 -102.02
N SER A 243 -18.64 8.30 -103.07
CA SER A 243 -18.94 8.94 -104.37
C SER A 243 -20.06 9.98 -104.23
N SER A 244 -19.77 11.20 -104.65
CA SER A 244 -20.68 12.34 -104.74
C SER A 244 -21.75 12.16 -105.83
N LEU A 245 -22.83 11.39 -105.60
CA LEU A 245 -23.90 11.28 -106.61
C LEU A 245 -25.34 11.01 -106.12
N ALA A 246 -25.78 11.50 -104.96
CA ALA A 246 -27.22 11.46 -104.65
C ALA A 246 -27.71 12.70 -103.88
N GLN A 247 -28.09 13.73 -104.63
CA GLN A 247 -28.93 14.84 -104.16
C GLN A 247 -30.40 14.52 -104.45
N GLY A 248 -31.32 14.95 -103.56
CA GLY A 248 -32.74 15.12 -103.92
C GLY A 248 -33.73 15.37 -102.77
N ILE A 249 -33.97 16.67 -102.44
CA ILE A 249 -35.25 17.40 -102.17
C ILE A 249 -36.40 16.63 -101.44
N THR A 250 -36.98 17.08 -100.30
CA THR A 250 -38.01 18.16 -100.16
C THR A 250 -38.30 18.61 -98.72
N ALA A 251 -38.92 19.78 -98.59
CA ALA A 251 -38.99 20.68 -97.43
C ALA A 251 -40.24 20.60 -96.52
N GLN A 252 -40.09 21.19 -95.31
CA GLN A 252 -40.99 22.05 -94.48
C GLN A 252 -42.37 21.58 -93.96
N SER A 253 -42.55 21.67 -92.62
CA SER A 253 -43.48 22.62 -91.94
C SER A 253 -43.62 22.37 -90.41
N THR A 254 -43.50 23.43 -89.60
CA THR A 254 -43.91 23.60 -88.16
C THR A 254 -45.31 24.27 -88.07
N PRO A 255 -46.01 24.51 -86.91
CA PRO A 255 -45.52 24.62 -85.51
C PRO A 255 -46.48 24.19 -84.35
N GLY A 256 -45.95 24.25 -83.11
CA GLY A 256 -46.67 24.80 -81.94
C GLY A 256 -47.06 23.84 -80.80
N TYR A 257 -46.43 23.97 -79.62
CA TYR A 257 -47.05 24.43 -78.35
C TYR A 257 -46.09 24.25 -77.15
N GLU A 258 -45.96 25.32 -76.36
CA GLU A 258 -45.34 25.42 -75.02
C GLU A 258 -46.40 25.09 -73.91
N PRO A 259 -46.12 25.05 -72.57
CA PRO A 259 -45.13 25.87 -71.84
C PRO A 259 -44.44 25.31 -70.57
N SER A 260 -43.41 26.08 -70.15
CA SER A 260 -43.01 26.48 -68.78
C SER A 260 -42.47 25.46 -67.75
N SER A 261 -41.24 25.71 -67.26
CA SER A 261 -41.02 26.18 -65.87
C SER A 261 -39.54 26.53 -65.57
N THR A 262 -39.31 27.83 -65.42
CA THR A 262 -38.49 28.57 -64.42
C THR A 262 -37.61 27.76 -63.44
N TYR A 263 -36.29 28.03 -63.40
CA TYR A 263 -35.63 28.85 -62.36
C TYR A 263 -34.10 28.79 -62.42
N SER A 264 -33.52 29.98 -62.27
CA SER A 264 -32.16 30.47 -62.08
C SER A 264 -31.09 29.59 -61.39
N SER A 265 -29.87 29.63 -61.94
CA SER A 265 -28.56 29.53 -61.23
C SER A 265 -28.23 30.90 -60.57
N PRO A 266 -27.23 31.12 -59.67
CA PRO A 266 -25.88 30.51 -59.69
C PRO A 266 -25.06 30.40 -58.35
N THR A 267 -23.78 29.98 -58.50
CA THR A 267 -22.54 30.34 -57.74
C THR A 267 -22.08 29.61 -56.45
N THR A 268 -20.89 29.01 -56.56
CA THR A 268 -19.83 28.70 -55.57
C THR A 268 -19.09 29.99 -55.09
N PRO A 269 -18.01 29.98 -54.24
CA PRO A 269 -17.69 29.31 -52.95
C PRO A 269 -17.07 30.26 -51.85
N THR A 270 -16.79 29.73 -50.63
CA THR A 270 -15.71 30.14 -49.66
C THR A 270 -15.98 31.34 -48.68
N PRO A 271 -15.32 31.55 -47.49
CA PRO A 271 -14.68 30.71 -46.44
C PRO A 271 -15.23 30.90 -44.99
N SER A 272 -14.62 30.15 -44.05
CA SER A 272 -14.68 30.12 -42.57
C SER A 272 -14.56 31.47 -41.82
N PRO A 273 -14.84 31.54 -40.48
CA PRO A 273 -13.76 31.33 -39.50
C PRO A 273 -14.11 30.63 -38.15
N ALA A 274 -13.07 29.95 -37.62
CA ALA A 274 -12.68 29.79 -36.20
C ALA A 274 -13.48 28.91 -35.19
N ILE A 275 -13.00 27.66 -35.05
CA ILE A 275 -12.55 26.91 -33.83
C ILE A 275 -12.92 27.53 -32.43
N PRO A 276 -13.48 26.72 -31.49
CA PRO A 276 -12.61 26.07 -30.49
C PRO A 276 -12.74 24.54 -30.49
N THR A 277 -11.57 23.94 -30.41
CA THR A 277 -11.23 22.57 -30.05
C THR A 277 -12.08 22.02 -28.90
N GLY A 278 -12.74 20.89 -29.11
CA GLY A 278 -13.44 20.17 -28.05
C GLY A 278 -13.75 18.74 -28.45
N THR A 279 -12.88 17.83 -28.02
CA THR A 279 -13.05 16.39 -27.76
C THR A 279 -14.28 15.69 -28.39
N GLY A 280 -14.02 14.61 -29.13
CA GLY A 280 -14.97 13.81 -29.92
C GLY A 280 -16.34 13.54 -29.27
N ARG A 281 -17.37 13.38 -30.11
CA ARG A 281 -18.79 13.20 -29.77
C ARG A 281 -19.00 12.24 -28.59
N ARG A 282 -19.01 12.76 -27.36
CA ARG A 282 -19.38 12.01 -26.16
C ARG A 282 -20.89 11.78 -26.20
N LEU A 283 -21.32 10.55 -26.01
CA LEU A 283 -22.74 10.15 -25.94
C LEU A 283 -23.04 9.64 -24.54
N CYS A 284 -24.13 10.09 -23.94
CA CYS A 284 -24.62 9.52 -22.69
C CYS A 284 -25.22 8.12 -22.97
N PRO A 285 -24.74 7.06 -22.32
CA PRO A 285 -25.24 5.70 -22.53
C PRO A 285 -26.67 5.48 -22.02
N ASN A 286 -27.18 6.37 -21.15
CA ASN A 286 -28.52 6.24 -20.58
C ASN A 286 -29.61 6.95 -21.41
N CYS A 287 -29.30 8.11 -22.03
CA CYS A 287 -30.30 8.89 -22.75
C CYS A 287 -29.91 9.31 -24.18
N GLY A 288 -28.73 8.90 -24.66
CA GLY A 288 -28.24 9.22 -26.01
C GLY A 288 -27.87 10.69 -26.24
N ALA A 289 -27.97 11.55 -25.22
CA ALA A 289 -27.61 12.95 -25.35
C ALA A 289 -26.11 13.10 -25.69
N SER A 290 -25.78 13.95 -26.66
CA SER A 290 -24.41 14.10 -27.16
C SER A 290 -23.88 15.53 -27.07
N GLY A 291 -22.56 15.66 -27.12
CA GLY A 291 -21.87 16.96 -27.11
C GLY A 291 -22.01 17.69 -25.77
N PHE A 292 -22.54 18.92 -25.79
CA PHE A 292 -22.64 19.81 -24.62
C PHE A 292 -23.48 19.27 -23.45
N ALA A 293 -24.28 18.24 -23.68
CA ALA A 293 -25.09 17.59 -22.65
C ALA A 293 -24.29 16.61 -21.78
N VAL A 294 -23.03 16.31 -22.11
CA VAL A 294 -22.12 15.46 -21.34
C VAL A 294 -20.97 16.34 -20.82
N LYS A 295 -20.93 16.57 -19.51
CA LYS A 295 -19.92 17.41 -18.85
C LYS A 295 -18.92 16.56 -18.07
N GLU A 296 -17.67 16.99 -18.05
CA GLU A 296 -16.63 16.38 -17.22
C GLU A 296 -16.61 17.06 -15.85
N VAL A 297 -16.72 16.27 -14.78
CA VAL A 297 -16.78 16.72 -13.38
C VAL A 297 -15.77 15.92 -12.57
N GLU A 298 -15.14 16.54 -11.58
CA GLU A 298 -14.22 15.87 -10.66
C GLU A 298 -14.96 14.92 -9.71
N ASP A 299 -14.50 13.67 -9.65
CA ASP A 299 -15.01 12.64 -8.77
C ASP A 299 -14.31 12.70 -7.41
N LYS A 300 -14.94 13.41 -6.47
CA LYS A 300 -14.38 13.61 -5.12
C LYS A 300 -14.25 12.33 -4.29
N SER A 301 -14.90 11.24 -4.71
CA SER A 301 -14.74 9.91 -4.10
C SER A 301 -13.51 9.14 -4.57
N ARG A 302 -12.85 9.55 -5.66
CA ARG A 302 -11.70 8.84 -6.22
C ARG A 302 -10.52 9.80 -6.44
N ILE A 303 -9.61 9.80 -5.47
CA ILE A 303 -8.39 10.64 -5.50
C ILE A 303 -7.26 9.87 -6.21
N ILE A 304 -6.63 10.51 -7.19
CA ILE A 304 -5.51 9.95 -7.96
C ILE A 304 -4.17 10.20 -7.24
N SER A 305 -3.98 11.39 -6.65
CA SER A 305 -2.75 11.75 -5.94
C SER A 305 -3.03 12.84 -4.89
N TYR A 306 -2.25 12.85 -3.80
CA TYR A 306 -2.44 13.74 -2.65
C TYR A 306 -1.41 14.88 -2.53
N ILE A 307 -0.39 14.96 -3.41
CA ILE A 307 0.73 15.90 -3.25
C ILE A 307 1.02 16.60 -4.58
N PRO A 308 1.12 17.95 -4.64
CA PRO A 308 1.00 18.94 -3.54
C PRO A 308 -0.44 19.40 -3.21
N LYS A 309 -1.44 19.02 -4.00
CA LYS A 309 -2.89 19.18 -3.73
C LYS A 309 -3.63 17.92 -4.17
N PRO A 310 -4.78 17.56 -3.56
CA PRO A 310 -5.55 16.39 -4.00
C PRO A 310 -6.01 16.58 -5.44
N ILE A 311 -5.60 15.65 -6.31
CA ILE A 311 -6.06 15.57 -7.70
C ILE A 311 -7.12 14.48 -7.77
N TYR A 312 -8.34 14.84 -8.14
CA TYR A 312 -9.46 13.93 -8.26
C TYR A 312 -9.54 13.33 -9.66
N ALA A 313 -10.07 12.11 -9.76
CA ALA A 313 -10.40 11.50 -11.04
C ALA A 313 -11.50 12.31 -11.73
N LYS A 314 -11.57 12.21 -13.06
CA LYS A 314 -12.63 12.87 -13.84
C LYS A 314 -13.70 11.85 -14.21
N LYS A 315 -14.97 12.24 -14.08
CA LYS A 315 -16.15 11.47 -14.50
C LYS A 315 -17.01 12.30 -15.44
N LEU A 316 -17.80 11.64 -16.28
CA LEU A 316 -18.73 12.29 -17.20
C LEU A 316 -20.13 12.26 -16.59
N VAL A 317 -20.78 13.41 -16.53
CA VAL A 317 -22.14 13.55 -16.02
C VAL A 317 -23.03 14.08 -17.13
N CYS A 318 -24.12 13.38 -17.40
CA CYS A 318 -25.13 13.87 -18.32
C CYS A 318 -26.02 14.90 -17.64
N THR A 319 -26.09 16.12 -18.18
CA THR A 319 -26.93 17.19 -17.63
C THR A 319 -28.42 17.02 -17.92
N LYS A 320 -28.80 16.04 -18.74
CA LYS A 320 -30.21 15.77 -19.10
C LYS A 320 -30.85 14.74 -18.19
N CYS A 321 -30.14 13.66 -17.86
CA CYS A 321 -30.66 12.57 -17.02
C CYS A 321 -29.91 12.39 -15.69
N GLY A 322 -28.86 13.17 -15.42
CA GLY A 322 -28.06 13.07 -14.20
C GLY A 322 -27.18 11.82 -14.12
N PHE A 323 -27.11 11.01 -15.17
CA PHE A 323 -26.33 9.77 -15.17
C PHE A 323 -24.82 10.06 -15.21
N GLU A 324 -24.09 9.46 -14.28
CA GLU A 324 -22.64 9.57 -14.15
C GLU A 324 -21.96 8.30 -14.69
N PHE A 325 -20.90 8.45 -15.50
CA PHE A 325 -20.16 7.35 -16.12
C PHE A 325 -18.73 7.75 -16.52
#